data_AF-A0A8S9EDW0-F1
#
_entry.id   AF-A0A8S9EDW0-F1
#
_cell.length_a   1.000
_cell.length_b   1.000
_cell.length_c   1.000
_cell.angle_alpha   90.00
_cell.angle_beta   90.00
_cell.angle_gamma   90.00
#
_symmetry.space_group_name_H-M   'P 1'
#
loop_
_entity.id
_entity.type
_entity.pdbx_description
1 polymer ?
#
loop_
_entity_poly.entity_id
_entity_poly.type
_entity_poly.pdbx_seq_one_letter_code
_entity_poly.pdbx_strand_id
1 'polypeptide(L)'
;MDEQKPPSEEKDADAPADGAVASEETGSAEGDPLKPPEGASAGPEPESADTKGPPQTGSTPTRRCALCNCGDWSPHGQRELQRFEPAPEWPERLAGHETPEGPGQPPPEPEPAGDDLAQIGFSDRVTPVQLFEPTGHCWVHRWCAAWSAGVGQEAAGLAGVDRAVFSGISQKCEHCRRMGATIPCRAAGCPRLYHFPCAAASGCFQSMKTLRLLCPQHVAEAVQMEDARCSVCDGPGDLRDLVFC
;
A
#
# COMPACT_ATOMS: atom_id res chain seq x y z
N MET A 1 13.57 -46.37 41.19
CA MET A 1 13.44 -46.32 42.66
C MET A 1 14.19 -45.06 43.06
N ASP A 2 13.55 -43.97 43.46
CA ASP A 2 12.62 -43.86 44.59
C ASP A 2 11.33 -43.08 44.26
N GLU A 3 10.23 -43.65 44.73
CA GLU A 3 8.92 -43.01 44.93
C GLU A 3 8.90 -42.34 46.31
N GLN A 4 8.21 -41.19 46.46
CA GLN A 4 6.94 -41.09 47.19
C GLN A 4 6.45 -39.63 47.30
N LYS A 5 5.11 -39.50 47.35
CA LYS A 5 4.24 -38.32 47.21
C LYS A 5 3.62 -37.95 48.60
N PRO A 6 2.54 -37.12 48.69
CA PRO A 6 2.34 -35.82 49.36
C PRO A 6 1.60 -35.95 50.75
N PRO A 7 0.87 -34.99 51.39
CA PRO A 7 -0.27 -34.11 50.95
C PRO A 7 -0.14 -32.64 51.50
N SER A 8 -1.08 -31.67 51.46
CA SER A 8 -2.51 -31.64 51.83
C SER A 8 -3.19 -30.26 51.62
N GLU A 9 -4.46 -30.30 51.19
CA GLU A 9 -5.66 -29.52 51.60
C GLU A 9 -5.72 -27.99 51.39
N GLU A 10 -6.58 -27.49 50.48
CA GLU A 10 -8.05 -27.26 50.57
C GLU A 10 -8.45 -26.04 51.43
N LYS A 11 -9.11 -25.04 50.81
CA LYS A 11 -10.19 -24.31 51.47
C LYS A 11 -11.16 -23.65 50.47
N ASP A 12 -12.42 -23.96 50.72
CA ASP A 12 -13.66 -23.73 49.98
C ASP A 12 -14.41 -22.46 50.42
N ALA A 13 -15.42 -22.11 49.61
CA ALA A 13 -16.61 -21.26 49.89
C ALA A 13 -16.40 -19.73 49.90
N ASP A 14 -17.32 -18.88 49.44
CA ASP A 14 -18.77 -19.04 49.24
C ASP A 14 -19.33 -17.92 48.33
N ALA A 15 -20.46 -18.17 47.68
CA ALA A 15 -21.34 -17.20 47.04
C ALA A 15 -22.70 -17.18 47.75
N PRO A 16 -23.46 -16.08 47.73
CA PRO A 16 -24.85 -16.16 47.24
C PRO A 16 -25.24 -14.90 46.42
N ALA A 17 -26.03 -14.93 45.33
CA ALA A 17 -27.37 -15.47 45.04
C ALA A 17 -28.53 -14.69 45.68
N ASP A 18 -29.33 -14.03 44.83
CA ASP A 18 -30.83 -13.87 44.76
C ASP A 18 -31.12 -12.55 44.01
N GLY A 19 -32.14 -12.35 43.16
CA GLY A 19 -33.35 -13.04 42.74
C GLY A 19 -34.10 -12.02 41.86
N ALA A 20 -34.62 -12.37 40.68
CA ALA A 20 -35.98 -12.89 40.45
C ALA A 20 -36.93 -11.83 39.83
N VAL A 21 -37.41 -12.15 38.60
CA VAL A 21 -38.78 -11.99 38.02
C VAL A 21 -39.40 -10.57 37.92
N ALA A 22 -40.29 -10.18 36.99
CA ALA A 22 -41.13 -10.84 36.00
C ALA A 22 -41.70 -9.80 35.00
N SER A 23 -42.18 -10.32 33.86
CA SER A 23 -43.46 -10.01 33.20
C SER A 23 -43.71 -8.73 32.41
N GLU A 24 -44.49 -8.99 31.37
CA GLU A 24 -44.93 -8.19 30.23
C GLU A 24 -45.93 -7.08 30.58
N GLU A 25 -45.97 -6.01 29.78
CA GLU A 25 -47.24 -5.41 29.38
C GLU A 25 -47.16 -4.77 27.99
N THR A 26 -48.25 -4.93 27.26
CA THR A 26 -48.54 -4.49 25.89
C THR A 26 -49.06 -3.06 25.83
N GLY A 27 -48.77 -2.31 24.77
CA GLY A 27 -49.49 -1.06 24.51
C GLY A 27 -49.22 -0.49 23.10
N SER A 28 -50.15 -0.72 22.18
CA SER A 28 -50.23 -0.07 20.87
C SER A 28 -50.59 1.40 21.00
N ALA A 29 -49.93 2.28 20.24
CA ALA A 29 -50.55 3.51 19.72
C ALA A 29 -49.87 3.92 18.42
N GLU A 30 -50.70 4.09 17.39
CA GLU A 30 -50.38 4.50 16.04
C GLU A 30 -49.84 5.94 15.98
N GLY A 31 -48.92 6.21 15.05
CA GLY A 31 -48.44 7.54 14.71
C GLY A 31 -47.91 7.57 13.28
N ASP A 32 -48.75 8.06 12.37
CA ASP A 32 -48.55 8.21 10.92
C ASP A 32 -47.41 9.20 10.55
N PRO A 33 -46.69 8.98 9.43
CA PRO A 33 -45.52 9.77 9.07
C PRO A 33 -45.89 11.11 8.40
N LEU A 34 -45.43 12.22 8.98
CA LEU A 34 -45.62 13.55 8.41
C LEU A 34 -44.80 13.73 7.11
N LYS A 35 -45.54 13.87 6.02
CA LYS A 35 -45.14 14.32 4.68
C LYS A 35 -44.47 15.73 4.74
N PRO A 36 -43.32 15.96 4.09
CA PRO A 36 -42.78 17.31 3.90
C PRO A 36 -43.58 18.10 2.85
N PRO A 37 -43.70 19.43 2.98
CA PRO A 37 -44.54 20.23 2.10
C PRO A 37 -43.92 20.42 0.71
N GLU A 38 -44.75 20.23 -0.31
CA GLU A 38 -44.50 20.63 -1.69
C GLU A 38 -44.85 22.11 -1.86
N GLY A 39 -43.97 22.87 -2.51
CA GLY A 39 -44.31 24.18 -3.09
C GLY A 39 -43.28 25.27 -2.87
N ALA A 40 -42.30 25.39 -3.76
CA ALA A 40 -41.75 26.68 -4.13
C ALA A 40 -41.08 26.62 -5.51
N SER A 41 -41.73 27.33 -6.42
CA SER A 41 -41.37 27.82 -7.75
C SER A 41 -39.92 27.78 -8.22
N ALA A 42 -39.80 27.48 -9.52
CA ALA A 42 -38.64 27.66 -10.37
C ALA A 42 -37.98 29.05 -10.24
N GLY A 43 -36.66 29.03 -10.06
CA GLY A 43 -35.72 30.14 -10.22
C GLY A 43 -34.40 29.57 -10.78
N PRO A 44 -33.63 30.36 -11.55
CA PRO A 44 -32.59 29.83 -12.44
C PRO A 44 -31.41 29.26 -11.66
N GLU A 45 -30.87 28.16 -12.17
CA GLU A 45 -29.60 27.56 -11.74
C GLU A 45 -28.47 28.62 -11.79
N PRO A 46 -27.67 28.79 -10.74
CA PRO A 46 -26.40 29.47 -10.88
C PRO A 46 -25.44 28.52 -11.59
N GLU A 47 -25.14 28.83 -12.85
CA GLU A 47 -24.03 28.25 -13.61
C GLU A 47 -22.77 28.29 -12.73
N SER A 48 -22.35 27.13 -12.24
CA SER A 48 -21.02 26.97 -11.67
C SER A 48 -20.03 27.25 -12.78
N ALA A 49 -19.41 28.43 -12.72
CA ALA A 49 -18.38 28.85 -13.64
C ALA A 49 -17.30 27.77 -13.72
N ASP A 50 -17.31 27.04 -14.83
CA ASP A 50 -16.16 26.32 -15.36
C ASP A 50 -15.00 27.31 -15.44
N THR A 51 -14.20 27.34 -14.39
CA THR A 51 -12.91 28.00 -14.41
C THR A 51 -12.01 27.08 -15.22
N LYS A 52 -12.18 27.14 -16.54
CA LYS A 52 -11.30 26.54 -17.53
C LYS A 52 -9.92 27.13 -17.30
N GLY A 53 -9.10 26.42 -16.53
CA GLY A 53 -7.69 26.73 -16.39
C GLY A 53 -7.05 26.87 -17.77
N PRO A 54 -6.08 27.78 -17.94
CA PRO A 54 -5.48 28.05 -19.24
C PRO A 54 -4.86 26.78 -19.84
N PRO A 55 -4.80 26.67 -21.18
CA PRO A 55 -4.20 25.52 -21.83
C PRO A 55 -2.72 25.50 -21.47
N GLN A 56 -2.28 24.54 -20.65
CA GLN A 56 -0.86 24.39 -20.35
C GLN A 56 -0.18 23.71 -21.54
N THR A 57 0.08 24.50 -22.58
CA THR A 57 1.04 24.17 -23.62
C THR A 57 2.44 24.40 -23.06
N GLY A 58 2.89 23.40 -22.32
CA GLY A 58 4.21 23.31 -21.73
C GLY A 58 4.29 21.92 -21.12
N SER A 59 4.43 20.90 -21.97
CA SER A 59 4.58 19.52 -21.51
C SER A 59 5.84 19.44 -20.66
N THR A 60 5.70 19.60 -19.35
CA THR A 60 6.69 19.12 -18.41
C THR A 60 6.86 17.62 -18.67
N PRO A 61 8.10 17.10 -18.73
CA PRO A 61 8.31 15.68 -18.90
C PRO A 61 7.57 14.94 -17.79
N THR A 62 6.69 14.01 -18.17
CA THR A 62 5.94 13.17 -17.22
C THR A 62 6.93 12.32 -16.45
N ARG A 63 7.14 12.67 -15.18
CA ARG A 63 8.03 11.92 -14.29
C ARG A 63 7.34 10.61 -13.92
N ARG A 64 8.09 9.52 -13.91
CA ARG A 64 7.59 8.20 -13.56
C ARG A 64 8.39 7.62 -12.40
N CYS A 65 7.71 6.83 -11.58
CA CYS A 65 8.34 6.10 -10.49
C CYS A 65 9.26 5.00 -11.04
N ALA A 66 10.53 5.00 -10.63
CA ALA A 66 11.52 4.01 -11.02
C ALA A 66 11.26 2.59 -10.48
N LEU A 67 10.25 2.41 -9.62
CA LEU A 67 9.84 1.10 -9.10
C LEU A 67 8.55 0.59 -9.74
N CYS A 68 7.48 1.38 -9.76
CA CYS A 68 6.17 0.95 -10.25
C CYS A 68 5.83 1.45 -11.66
N ASN A 69 6.65 2.29 -12.28
CA ASN A 69 6.43 2.92 -13.59
C ASN A 69 5.18 3.83 -13.70
N CYS A 70 4.45 4.04 -12.60
CA CYS A 70 3.32 4.97 -12.55
C CYS A 70 3.79 6.44 -12.64
N GLY A 71 2.94 7.30 -13.20
CA GLY A 71 3.14 8.74 -13.22
C GLY A 71 3.00 9.39 -11.85
N ASP A 72 3.21 10.71 -11.81
CA ASP A 72 3.13 11.57 -10.62
C ASP A 72 1.75 11.58 -9.94
N TRP A 73 0.68 11.49 -10.72
CA TRP A 73 -0.70 11.39 -10.24
C TRP A 73 -1.20 9.94 -10.27
N SER A 74 -0.67 9.09 -9.40
CA SER A 74 -1.17 7.71 -9.31
C SER A 74 -2.35 7.57 -8.33
N PRO A 75 -3.53 7.06 -8.76
CA PRO A 75 -4.70 6.87 -7.90
C PRO A 75 -4.59 5.68 -6.93
N HIS A 76 -3.47 4.94 -6.95
CA HIS A 76 -3.34 3.67 -6.21
C HIS A 76 -2.77 3.84 -4.78
N GLY A 77 -2.91 5.04 -4.20
CA GLY A 77 -2.52 5.31 -2.82
C GLY A 77 -1.00 5.34 -2.56
N GLN A 78 -0.17 5.46 -3.60
CA GLN A 78 1.30 5.37 -3.52
C GLN A 78 1.96 6.59 -2.86
N ARG A 79 1.19 7.67 -2.63
CA ARG A 79 1.61 9.01 -2.18
C ARG A 79 2.43 9.74 -3.24
N GLU A 80 2.91 10.94 -2.90
CA GLU A 80 3.62 11.83 -3.82
C GLU A 80 4.88 11.20 -4.43
N LEU A 81 5.15 11.55 -5.69
CA LEU A 81 6.38 11.21 -6.38
C LEU A 81 7.49 12.17 -5.93
N GLN A 82 8.57 11.63 -5.38
CA GLN A 82 9.67 12.41 -4.81
C GLN A 82 10.97 12.11 -5.56
N ARG A 83 11.82 13.14 -5.67
CA ARG A 83 13.19 12.96 -6.13
C ARG A 83 14.06 12.55 -4.95
N PHE A 84 14.75 11.43 -5.07
CA PHE A 84 15.69 10.95 -4.06
C PHE A 84 17.13 11.22 -4.47
N GLU A 85 17.92 11.64 -3.49
CA GLU A 85 19.36 11.86 -3.63
C GLU A 85 20.07 10.50 -3.74
N PRO A 86 21.09 10.38 -4.60
CA PRO A 86 21.93 9.19 -4.66
C PRO A 86 22.75 8.99 -3.39
N ALA A 87 23.11 7.74 -3.08
CA ALA A 87 24.15 7.48 -2.09
C ALA A 87 25.51 8.03 -2.58
N PRO A 88 26.42 8.44 -1.68
CA PRO A 88 27.72 8.99 -2.05
C PRO A 88 28.54 8.08 -2.99
N GLU A 89 28.44 6.75 -2.82
CA GLU A 89 29.13 5.75 -3.64
C GLU A 89 28.46 5.43 -5.00
N TRP A 90 27.33 6.08 -5.30
CA TRP A 90 26.50 5.76 -6.46
C TRP A 90 27.12 6.09 -7.83
N PRO A 91 27.82 7.24 -8.03
CA PRO A 91 28.40 7.60 -9.33
C PRO A 91 29.39 6.55 -9.87
N GLU A 92 30.17 5.93 -9.00
CA GLU A 92 31.17 4.92 -9.35
C GLU A 92 30.51 3.60 -9.79
N ARG A 93 29.33 3.30 -9.21
CA ARG A 93 28.56 2.09 -9.52
C ARG A 93 27.93 2.17 -10.91
N LEU A 94 27.51 3.36 -11.34
CA LEU A 94 27.00 3.59 -12.69
C LEU A 94 28.12 3.54 -13.73
N ALA A 95 29.34 3.99 -13.40
CA ALA A 95 30.48 3.98 -14.30
C ALA A 95 30.90 2.56 -14.75
N GLY A 96 30.59 1.52 -13.96
CA GLY A 96 30.81 0.12 -14.35
C GLY A 96 29.76 -0.45 -15.32
N HIS A 97 28.68 0.28 -15.59
CA HIS A 97 27.62 -0.09 -16.54
C HIS A 97 27.72 0.81 -17.75
N GLU A 98 28.71 0.55 -18.61
CA GLU A 98 28.88 1.28 -19.85
C GLU A 98 27.64 1.12 -20.73
N THR A 99 27.19 2.23 -21.33
CA THR A 99 26.17 2.23 -22.37
C THR A 99 26.63 1.26 -23.47
N PRO A 100 25.81 0.30 -23.93
CA PRO A 100 26.19 -0.50 -25.08
C PRO A 100 26.49 0.43 -26.25
N GLU A 101 27.72 0.44 -26.74
CA GLU A 101 28.08 1.09 -28.00
C GLU A 101 27.39 0.32 -29.13
N GLY A 102 26.18 0.76 -29.46
CA GLY A 102 25.36 0.30 -30.57
C GLY A 102 24.35 1.39 -30.88
N PRO A 103 23.75 1.42 -32.09
CA PRO A 103 22.71 2.39 -32.40
C PRO A 103 21.61 2.23 -31.36
N GLY A 104 21.57 3.18 -30.42
CA GLY A 104 20.70 3.14 -29.27
C GLY A 104 19.28 2.98 -29.78
N GLN A 105 18.61 1.93 -29.33
CA GLN A 105 17.18 1.82 -29.54
C GLN A 105 16.58 3.13 -28.99
N PRO A 106 15.77 3.85 -29.78
CA PRO A 106 15.18 5.10 -29.30
C PRO A 106 14.52 4.82 -27.94
N PRO A 107 14.56 5.79 -26.99
CA PRO A 107 13.85 5.65 -25.73
C PRO A 107 12.45 5.11 -26.04
N PRO A 108 11.96 4.08 -25.31
CA PRO A 108 10.61 3.58 -25.53
C PRO A 108 9.69 4.81 -25.58
N GLU A 109 8.96 4.95 -26.68
CA GLU A 109 8.02 6.07 -26.85
C GLU A 109 7.22 6.17 -25.56
N PRO A 110 6.98 7.39 -25.04
CA PRO A 110 6.21 7.54 -23.82
C PRO A 110 4.81 7.02 -24.11
N GLU A 111 4.59 5.74 -23.80
CA GLU A 111 3.27 5.16 -23.81
C GLU A 111 2.42 6.07 -22.94
N PRO A 112 1.16 6.33 -23.35
CA PRO A 112 0.31 7.25 -22.62
C PRO A 112 0.37 6.88 -21.14
N ALA A 113 0.57 7.90 -20.30
CA ALA A 113 0.49 7.79 -18.85
C ALA A 113 -0.95 7.41 -18.50
N GLY A 114 -1.29 6.16 -18.73
CA GLY A 114 -2.50 5.59 -18.22
C GLY A 114 -2.22 5.09 -16.81
N ASP A 115 -3.19 5.32 -15.97
CA ASP A 115 -3.18 4.92 -14.57
C ASP A 115 -3.72 3.50 -14.38
N ASP A 116 -3.81 2.72 -15.46
CA ASP A 116 -4.34 1.37 -15.40
C ASP A 116 -3.38 0.44 -14.64
N LEU A 117 -3.95 -0.50 -13.87
CA LEU A 117 -3.18 -1.50 -13.16
C LEU A 117 -2.34 -2.35 -14.11
N ALA A 118 -2.78 -2.51 -15.36
CA ALA A 118 -2.02 -3.19 -16.41
C ALA A 118 -0.82 -2.40 -16.91
N GLN A 119 -0.49 -1.22 -16.38
CA GLN A 119 0.74 -0.47 -16.70
C GLN A 119 1.76 -0.47 -15.54
N ILE A 120 1.43 -1.08 -14.41
CA ILE A 120 2.34 -1.16 -13.26
C ILE A 120 3.54 -2.06 -13.57
N GLY A 121 4.74 -1.52 -13.33
CA GLY A 121 6.01 -2.20 -13.52
C GLY A 121 6.49 -2.21 -14.97
N PHE A 122 7.75 -2.60 -15.16
CA PHE A 122 8.38 -2.58 -16.48
C PHE A 122 8.23 -3.95 -17.17
N SER A 123 7.65 -3.95 -18.37
CA SER A 123 7.43 -5.16 -19.18
C SER A 123 8.74 -5.75 -19.71
N ASP A 124 9.70 -4.88 -20.03
CA ASP A 124 11.02 -5.25 -20.55
C ASP A 124 12.14 -5.00 -19.53
N ARG A 125 13.34 -5.47 -19.85
CA ARG A 125 14.54 -5.15 -19.06
C ARG A 125 14.80 -3.65 -19.14
N VAL A 126 14.91 -3.02 -17.97
CA VAL A 126 15.31 -1.61 -17.85
C VAL A 126 16.70 -1.53 -17.25
N THR A 127 17.49 -0.60 -17.77
CA THR A 127 18.86 -0.35 -17.31
C THR A 127 18.88 0.81 -16.30
N PRO A 128 19.89 0.87 -15.41
CA PRO A 128 20.02 1.99 -14.48
C PRO A 128 20.04 3.36 -15.18
N VAL A 129 20.70 3.47 -16.34
CA VAL A 129 20.78 4.72 -17.11
C VAL A 129 19.42 5.25 -17.60
N GLN A 130 18.39 4.41 -17.64
CA GLN A 130 17.03 4.81 -18.00
C GLN A 130 16.19 5.26 -16.80
N LEU A 131 16.58 4.88 -15.58
CA LEU A 131 15.82 5.15 -14.34
C LEU A 131 16.43 6.26 -13.48
N PHE A 132 17.72 6.49 -13.65
CA PHE A 132 18.47 7.49 -12.91
C PHE A 132 18.78 8.71 -13.79
N GLU A 133 18.64 9.89 -13.21
CA GLU A 133 19.17 11.12 -13.78
C GLU A 133 20.71 11.02 -13.88
N PRO A 134 21.38 11.76 -14.77
CA PRO A 134 22.85 11.76 -14.87
C PRO A 134 23.55 12.14 -13.56
N THR A 135 22.86 12.89 -12.71
CA THR A 135 23.27 13.26 -11.35
C THR A 135 23.11 12.12 -10.34
N GLY A 136 22.67 10.92 -10.74
CA GLY A 136 22.41 9.78 -9.89
C GLY A 136 21.06 9.78 -9.17
N HIS A 137 20.24 10.81 -9.36
CA HIS A 137 18.95 10.91 -8.67
C HIS A 137 17.90 10.02 -9.33
N CYS A 138 16.87 9.62 -8.58
CA CYS A 138 15.73 8.90 -9.15
C CYS A 138 14.41 9.44 -8.61
N TRP A 139 13.33 9.21 -9.36
CA TRP A 139 11.98 9.56 -8.96
C TRP A 139 11.26 8.32 -8.48
N VAL A 140 10.77 8.33 -7.25
CA VAL A 140 10.09 7.18 -6.65
C VAL A 140 8.93 7.69 -5.79
N HIS A 141 7.81 6.96 -5.78
CA HIS A 141 6.72 7.29 -4.87
C HIS A 141 7.12 7.02 -3.42
N ARG A 142 6.68 7.89 -2.51
CA ARG A 142 7.01 7.79 -1.07
C ARG A 142 6.76 6.38 -0.51
N TRP A 143 5.62 5.76 -0.80
CA TRP A 143 5.34 4.40 -0.31
C TRP A 143 6.05 3.29 -1.09
N CYS A 144 6.29 3.46 -2.39
CA CYS A 144 7.13 2.51 -3.11
C CYS A 144 8.54 2.44 -2.49
N ALA A 145 9.11 3.59 -2.13
CA ALA A 145 10.41 3.66 -1.47
C ALA A 145 10.35 3.12 -0.03
N ALA A 146 9.47 3.65 0.82
CA ALA A 146 9.46 3.33 2.26
C ALA A 146 9.19 1.85 2.59
N TRP A 147 8.47 1.14 1.72
CA TRP A 147 8.17 -0.29 1.89
C TRP A 147 9.25 -1.21 1.32
N SER A 148 10.19 -0.67 0.55
CA SER A 148 11.23 -1.45 -0.12
C SER A 148 12.21 -2.08 0.89
N ALA A 149 12.69 -3.27 0.56
CA ALA A 149 13.75 -3.91 1.36
C ALA A 149 15.01 -3.03 1.39
N GLY A 150 15.57 -2.84 2.60
CA GLY A 150 16.82 -2.09 2.78
C GLY A 150 16.67 -0.56 2.78
N VAL A 151 15.46 -0.03 2.62
CA VAL A 151 15.18 1.40 2.78
C VAL A 151 14.87 1.72 4.24
N GLY A 152 15.58 2.70 4.79
CA GLY A 152 15.45 3.14 6.18
C GLY A 152 14.95 4.58 6.28
N GLN A 153 14.38 4.94 7.43
CA GLN A 153 14.05 6.32 7.77
C GLN A 153 15.23 6.96 8.51
N GLU A 154 15.70 8.09 8.00
CA GLU A 154 16.75 8.93 8.59
C GLU A 154 16.23 10.34 8.85
N ALA A 155 17.05 11.18 9.50
CA ALA A 155 16.69 12.57 9.82
C ALA A 155 16.40 13.40 8.56
N ALA A 156 17.09 13.14 7.47
CA ALA A 156 16.95 13.85 6.20
C ALA A 156 15.88 13.27 5.26
N GLY A 157 15.26 12.13 5.61
CA GLY A 157 14.29 11.45 4.74
C GLY A 157 14.52 9.95 4.65
N LEU A 158 14.23 9.34 3.50
CA LEU A 158 14.55 7.93 3.25
C LEU A 158 15.97 7.78 2.71
N ALA A 159 16.66 6.76 3.19
CA ALA A 159 17.97 6.36 2.69
C ALA A 159 17.94 4.97 2.06
N GLY A 160 18.81 4.73 1.08
CA GLY A 160 18.94 3.46 0.36
C GLY A 160 17.94 3.24 -0.78
N VAL A 161 17.26 4.30 -1.24
CA VAL A 161 16.25 4.22 -2.31
C VAL A 161 16.90 3.87 -3.66
N ASP A 162 18.06 4.42 -3.95
CA ASP A 162 18.90 4.10 -5.11
C ASP A 162 19.23 2.59 -5.18
N ARG A 163 19.63 2.00 -4.06
CA ARG A 163 19.91 0.55 -3.95
C ARG A 163 18.66 -0.28 -4.16
N ALA A 164 17.53 0.17 -3.62
CA ALA A 164 16.24 -0.48 -3.85
C ALA A 164 15.89 -0.47 -5.35
N VAL A 165 15.97 0.68 -6.01
CA VAL A 165 15.73 0.81 -7.46
C VAL A 165 16.67 -0.09 -8.24
N PHE A 166 17.98 -0.05 -7.96
CA PHE A 166 18.97 -0.90 -8.63
C PHE A 166 18.65 -2.38 -8.52
N SER A 167 18.28 -2.85 -7.32
CA SER A 167 17.90 -4.23 -7.12
C SER A 167 16.61 -4.55 -7.88
N GLY A 168 15.62 -3.65 -7.82
CA GLY A 168 14.28 -3.80 -8.36
C GLY A 168 14.23 -3.98 -9.87
N ILE A 169 15.19 -3.43 -10.63
CA ILE A 169 15.23 -3.55 -12.11
C ILE A 169 15.22 -4.99 -12.60
N SER A 170 15.68 -5.94 -11.77
CA SER A 170 15.75 -7.37 -12.09
C SER A 170 14.75 -8.22 -11.29
N GLN A 171 13.92 -7.61 -10.43
CA GLN A 171 12.99 -8.33 -9.57
C GLN A 171 11.57 -8.27 -10.12
N LYS A 172 10.94 -9.45 -10.25
CA LYS A 172 9.57 -9.57 -10.73
C LYS A 172 8.57 -9.44 -9.59
N CYS A 173 7.49 -8.70 -9.87
CA CYS A 173 6.31 -8.67 -9.02
C CYS A 173 5.60 -10.02 -9.06
N GLU A 174 5.20 -10.54 -7.90
CA GLU A 174 4.45 -11.79 -7.81
C GLU A 174 3.05 -11.67 -8.44
N HIS A 175 2.47 -10.48 -8.45
CA HIS A 175 1.13 -10.23 -9.00
C HIS A 175 1.17 -9.96 -10.51
N CYS A 176 1.81 -8.87 -10.96
CA CYS A 176 1.79 -8.47 -12.37
C CYS A 176 2.91 -9.09 -13.23
N ARG A 177 3.86 -9.81 -12.61
CA ARG A 177 5.01 -10.48 -13.26
C ARG A 177 6.01 -9.56 -13.98
N ARG A 178 5.87 -8.25 -13.85
CA ARG A 178 6.77 -7.21 -14.41
C ARG A 178 7.86 -6.79 -13.42
N MET A 179 8.90 -6.13 -13.93
CA MET A 179 10.07 -5.71 -13.15
C MET A 179 9.78 -4.49 -12.26
N GLY A 180 10.66 -4.23 -11.29
CA GLY A 180 10.61 -3.09 -10.38
C GLY A 180 10.05 -3.42 -8.98
N ALA A 181 9.79 -4.69 -8.69
CA ALA A 181 9.22 -5.10 -7.41
C ALA A 181 10.27 -5.20 -6.31
N THR A 182 10.09 -4.43 -5.24
CA THR A 182 11.09 -4.30 -4.15
C THR A 182 10.50 -4.48 -2.76
N ILE A 183 9.17 -4.66 -2.65
CA ILE A 183 8.49 -4.80 -1.35
C ILE A 183 8.34 -6.29 -1.03
N PRO A 184 9.06 -6.81 -0.03
CA PRO A 184 9.03 -8.22 0.28
C PRO A 184 7.84 -8.59 1.15
N CYS A 185 7.32 -9.80 0.95
CA CYS A 185 6.61 -10.48 2.02
C CYS A 185 7.58 -10.73 3.18
N ARG A 186 7.18 -10.36 4.39
CA ARG A 186 8.03 -10.42 5.58
C ARG A 186 7.88 -11.73 6.38
N ALA A 187 7.11 -12.68 5.88
CA ALA A 187 7.09 -14.04 6.41
C ALA A 187 8.45 -14.71 6.20
N ALA A 188 8.88 -15.54 7.16
CA ALA A 188 10.20 -16.14 7.15
C ALA A 188 10.43 -16.97 5.87
N GLY A 189 11.52 -16.69 5.16
CA GLY A 189 11.90 -17.41 3.94
C GLY A 189 11.02 -17.18 2.71
N CYS A 190 10.02 -16.28 2.77
CA CYS A 190 9.17 -16.01 1.62
C CYS A 190 9.91 -15.16 0.57
N PRO A 191 10.07 -15.62 -0.68
CA PRO A 191 10.79 -14.87 -1.71
C PRO A 191 9.91 -13.88 -2.48
N ARG A 192 8.62 -13.78 -2.16
CA ARG A 192 7.67 -12.98 -2.95
C ARG A 192 7.91 -11.49 -2.78
N LEU A 193 8.01 -10.80 -3.92
CA LEU A 193 8.16 -9.36 -4.01
C LEU A 193 6.96 -8.75 -4.74
N TYR A 194 6.60 -7.53 -4.35
CA TYR A 194 5.47 -6.80 -4.92
C TYR A 194 5.85 -5.35 -5.24
N HIS A 195 5.13 -4.76 -6.19
CA HIS A 195 4.94 -3.31 -6.19
C HIS A 195 3.92 -2.92 -5.12
N PHE A 196 4.02 -1.70 -4.58
CA PHE A 196 3.04 -1.20 -3.61
C PHE A 196 1.58 -1.33 -4.08
N PRO A 197 1.19 -0.83 -5.28
CA PRO A 197 -0.19 -0.97 -5.75
C PRO A 197 -0.59 -2.43 -6.01
N CYS A 198 0.34 -3.27 -6.48
CA CYS A 198 0.07 -4.67 -6.75
C CYS A 198 -0.18 -5.48 -5.47
N ALA A 199 0.46 -5.11 -4.36
CA ALA A 199 0.21 -5.75 -3.08
C ALA A 199 -1.27 -5.63 -2.70
N ALA A 200 -1.80 -4.40 -2.72
CA ALA A 200 -3.19 -4.11 -2.39
C ALA A 200 -4.16 -4.84 -3.34
N ALA A 201 -3.89 -4.76 -4.65
CA ALA A 201 -4.72 -5.43 -5.67
C ALA A 201 -4.73 -6.97 -5.55
N SER A 202 -3.74 -7.57 -4.90
CA SER A 202 -3.60 -9.02 -4.76
C SER A 202 -4.13 -9.60 -3.45
N GLY A 203 -4.69 -8.76 -2.55
CA GLY A 203 -5.14 -9.19 -1.22
C GLY A 203 -3.98 -9.48 -0.26
N CYS A 204 -2.83 -8.81 -0.43
CA CYS A 204 -1.78 -8.82 0.58
C CYS A 204 -2.25 -8.03 1.81
N PHE A 205 -1.92 -8.52 3.00
CA PHE A 205 -2.03 -7.70 4.20
C PHE A 205 -0.91 -6.67 4.26
N GLN A 206 -1.26 -5.43 4.56
CA GLN A 206 -0.35 -4.29 4.63
C GLN A 206 -0.55 -3.53 5.94
N SER A 207 0.34 -3.73 6.91
CA SER A 207 0.38 -2.92 8.13
C SER A 207 1.02 -1.57 7.82
N MET A 208 0.21 -0.51 7.76
CA MET A 208 0.69 0.85 7.54
C MET A 208 1.50 1.39 8.72
N LYS A 209 1.26 0.90 9.95
CA LYS A 209 2.04 1.31 11.14
C LYS A 209 3.47 0.78 11.10
N THR A 210 3.65 -0.48 10.69
CA THR A 210 4.95 -1.16 10.72
C THR A 210 5.62 -1.30 9.35
N LEU A 211 4.94 -0.85 8.28
CA LEU A 211 5.38 -0.99 6.89
C LEU A 211 5.68 -2.45 6.52
N ARG A 212 4.84 -3.36 7.03
CA ARG A 212 5.01 -4.80 6.90
C ARG A 212 3.97 -5.36 5.92
N LEU A 213 4.45 -6.11 4.93
CA LEU A 213 3.61 -6.82 3.96
C LEU A 213 3.60 -8.32 4.25
N LEU A 214 2.43 -8.94 4.21
CA LEU A 214 2.24 -10.39 4.16
C LEU A 214 1.45 -10.78 2.91
N CYS A 215 2.01 -11.67 2.11
CA CYS A 215 1.35 -12.16 0.89
C CYS A 215 0.10 -12.98 1.22
N PRO A 216 -0.79 -13.26 0.25
CA PRO A 216 -2.04 -13.98 0.50
C PRO A 216 -1.86 -15.35 1.16
N GLN A 217 -0.71 -16.00 0.96
CA GLN A 217 -0.39 -17.29 1.59
C GLN A 217 0.07 -17.17 3.05
N HIS A 218 0.49 -15.99 3.49
CA HIS A 218 0.96 -15.72 4.86
C HIS A 218 0.06 -14.71 5.60
N VAL A 219 -1.08 -14.34 5.00
CA VAL A 219 -2.03 -13.37 5.57
C VAL A 219 -2.55 -13.80 6.95
N ALA A 220 -2.64 -15.10 7.21
CA ALA A 220 -3.07 -15.65 8.50
C ALA A 220 -2.13 -15.27 9.66
N GLU A 221 -0.85 -14.98 9.38
CA GLU A 221 0.10 -14.51 10.41
C GLU A 221 -0.26 -13.10 10.91
N ALA A 222 -1.05 -12.33 10.15
CA ALA A 222 -1.47 -10.99 10.52
C ALA A 222 -2.53 -10.96 11.62
N VAL A 223 -3.23 -12.07 11.91
CA VAL A 223 -4.29 -12.13 12.95
C VAL A 223 -3.78 -11.69 14.33
N GLN A 224 -2.48 -11.85 14.60
CA GLN A 224 -1.84 -11.43 15.85
C GLN A 224 -1.44 -9.95 15.86
N MET A 225 -1.67 -9.21 14.77
CA MET A 225 -1.30 -7.81 14.62
C MET A 225 -2.51 -6.92 14.92
N GLU A 226 -2.29 -5.82 15.64
CA GLU A 226 -3.34 -4.85 15.98
C GLU A 226 -4.03 -4.29 14.72
N ASP A 227 -3.25 -4.08 13.65
CA ASP A 227 -3.73 -3.53 12.37
C ASP A 227 -4.64 -4.48 11.58
N ALA A 228 -4.79 -5.73 12.03
CA ALA A 228 -5.66 -6.72 11.41
C ALA A 228 -7.08 -6.72 11.99
N ARG A 229 -7.35 -5.92 13.05
CA ARG A 229 -8.66 -5.88 13.70
C ARG A 229 -9.54 -4.84 13.04
N CYS A 230 -10.77 -5.21 12.71
CA CYS A 230 -11.78 -4.30 12.20
C CYS A 230 -12.12 -3.26 13.28
N SER A 231 -12.16 -1.98 12.90
CA SER A 231 -12.51 -0.90 13.83
C SER A 231 -13.96 -0.92 14.34
N VAL A 232 -14.83 -1.70 13.68
CA VAL A 232 -16.26 -1.81 14.05
C VAL A 232 -16.51 -3.03 14.93
N CYS A 233 -16.10 -4.21 14.47
CA CYS A 233 -16.40 -5.49 15.12
C CYS A 233 -15.28 -5.93 16.10
N ASP A 234 -14.11 -5.27 16.08
CA ASP A 234 -12.87 -5.65 16.78
C ASP A 234 -12.38 -7.10 16.52
N GLY A 235 -13.00 -7.76 15.54
CA GLY A 235 -12.61 -9.07 15.04
C GLY A 235 -11.62 -8.96 13.87
N PRO A 236 -10.92 -10.04 13.52
CA PRO A 236 -9.95 -10.04 12.43
C PRO A 236 -10.57 -9.95 11.02
N GLY A 237 -11.88 -10.18 10.85
CA GLY A 237 -12.54 -10.21 9.54
C GLY A 237 -11.94 -11.24 8.56
N ASP A 238 -12.29 -11.13 7.27
CA ASP A 238 -11.52 -11.78 6.20
C ASP A 238 -10.38 -10.85 5.76
N LEU A 239 -9.15 -11.16 6.18
CA LEU A 239 -7.98 -10.33 5.87
C LEU A 239 -7.60 -10.29 4.38
N ARG A 240 -8.22 -11.13 3.55
CA ARG A 240 -8.10 -11.05 2.09
C ARG A 240 -9.16 -10.14 1.47
N ASP A 241 -10.30 -10.01 2.12
CA ASP A 241 -11.41 -9.14 1.70
C ASP A 241 -11.35 -7.83 2.49
N LEU A 242 -10.54 -6.90 1.99
CA LEU A 242 -10.26 -5.61 2.64
C LEU A 242 -11.47 -4.67 2.73
N VAL A 243 -12.66 -5.10 2.27
CA VAL A 243 -13.87 -4.29 2.21
C VAL A 243 -14.88 -4.66 3.32
N PHE A 244 -14.84 -5.88 3.86
CA PHE A 244 -15.87 -6.36 4.79
C PHE A 244 -15.31 -7.16 5.99
N CYS A 245 -15.79 -6.83 7.19
CA CYS A 245 -16.04 -7.78 8.29
C CYS A 245 -17.45 -8.35 8.01
#